data_AF-A0A0G3H0M9-F1
#
_entry.id   AF-A0A0G3H0M9-F1
#
_cell.length_a   1.000
_cell.length_b   1.000
_cell.length_c   1.000
_cell.angle_alpha   90.00
_cell.angle_beta   90.00
_cell.angle_gamma   90.00
#
_symmetry.space_group_name_H-M   'P 1'
#
loop_
_entity.id
_entity.type
_entity.pdbx_description
1 polymer ?
#
loop_
_entity_poly.entity_id
_entity_poly.type
_entity_poly.pdbx_seq_one_letter_code
_entity_poly.pdbx_strand_id
1 'polypeptide(L)'
;MDAKDFYPLCTVGKEYDSDERVDMQVIDLGTITISSGTVMACDPFMFLDGGEEYAFPNGTFPVKITEVGLDAAYLSVIVRDEPVVSYEVARPVGVPDDAPWPEDGPWGATVDCTKAGLVDGEAARAFYQQESAHDIVWPEDDAGGWIDIIDDENHYRVGEANIPIPGDPNGASIAICHSGNSLTTYPLVYAYNTAGELVACHLDFMVVGNEQYET
;
A
#
# COMPACT_ATOMS: atom_id res chain seq x y z
N MET A 1 -11.30 -10.10 -11.14
CA MET A 1 -12.17 -10.44 -10.00
C MET A 1 -13.43 -9.58 -10.05
N ASP A 2 -14.52 -9.98 -9.40
CA ASP A 2 -15.79 -9.23 -9.43
C ASP A 2 -15.72 -8.02 -8.48
N ALA A 3 -16.13 -6.85 -8.95
CA ALA A 3 -16.07 -5.61 -8.18
C ALA A 3 -16.91 -5.65 -6.90
N LYS A 4 -17.94 -6.50 -6.83
CA LYS A 4 -18.76 -6.65 -5.63
C LYS A 4 -18.03 -7.29 -4.45
N ASP A 5 -16.87 -7.91 -4.70
CA ASP A 5 -16.09 -8.62 -3.68
C ASP A 5 -15.08 -7.69 -2.99
N PHE A 6 -14.91 -6.48 -3.49
CA PHE A 6 -13.97 -5.49 -2.96
C PHE A 6 -14.70 -4.32 -2.32
N TYR A 7 -14.15 -3.80 -1.22
CA TYR A 7 -14.73 -2.65 -0.50
C TYR A 7 -13.75 -1.47 -0.24
N PRO A 8 -12.73 -1.20 -1.08
CA PRO A 8 -11.88 -0.04 -0.85
C PRO A 8 -12.70 1.25 -0.96
N LEU A 9 -12.39 2.23 -0.10
CA LEU A 9 -13.04 3.54 -0.07
C LEU A 9 -14.55 3.49 0.23
N CYS A 10 -15.06 2.35 0.70
CA CYS A 10 -16.44 2.19 1.14
C CYS A 10 -16.58 2.46 2.65
N THR A 11 -17.79 2.76 3.10
CA THR A 11 -18.09 2.96 4.54
C THR A 11 -18.79 1.78 5.18
N VAL A 12 -19.14 0.74 4.41
CA VAL A 12 -19.66 -0.53 4.91
C VAL A 12 -19.14 -1.65 4.02
N GLY A 13 -18.61 -2.70 4.64
CA GLY A 13 -18.07 -3.89 3.96
C GLY A 13 -18.66 -5.18 4.51
N LYS A 14 -18.18 -6.31 3.97
CA LYS A 14 -18.35 -7.63 4.57
C LYS A 14 -16.97 -8.06 5.11
N GLU A 15 -16.92 -8.54 6.35
CA GLU A 15 -15.68 -9.07 6.95
C GLU A 15 -15.15 -10.26 6.13
N TYR A 16 -13.83 -10.36 5.93
CA TYR A 16 -13.24 -11.24 4.91
C TYR A 16 -13.63 -12.73 5.06
N ASP A 17 -13.65 -13.25 6.30
CA ASP A 17 -13.96 -14.66 6.62
C ASP A 17 -15.34 -14.85 7.27
N SER A 18 -16.26 -13.91 7.08
CA SER A 18 -17.53 -13.86 7.83
C SER A 18 -18.63 -13.21 7.02
N ASP A 19 -19.87 -13.67 7.15
CA ASP A 19 -21.03 -13.00 6.55
C ASP A 19 -21.46 -11.71 7.31
N GLU A 20 -20.69 -11.31 8.33
CA GLU A 20 -20.94 -10.09 9.08
C GLU A 20 -20.61 -8.84 8.27
N ARG A 21 -21.48 -7.83 8.41
CA ARG A 21 -21.23 -6.50 7.84
C ARG A 21 -20.61 -5.61 8.89
N VAL A 22 -19.55 -4.94 8.50
CA VAL A 22 -18.78 -4.04 9.35
C VAL A 22 -18.85 -2.61 8.83
N ASP A 23 -18.97 -1.66 9.75
CA ASP A 23 -18.82 -0.24 9.46
C ASP A 23 -17.34 0.07 9.23
N MET A 24 -17.06 0.92 8.24
CA MET A 24 -15.72 1.32 7.85
C MET A 24 -15.57 2.83 7.81
N GLN A 25 -14.36 3.29 8.04
CA GLN A 25 -13.98 4.68 7.87
C GLN A 25 -12.97 4.82 6.74
N VAL A 26 -13.06 5.91 5.98
CA VAL A 26 -12.03 6.30 5.01
C VAL A 26 -11.26 7.49 5.55
N ILE A 27 -9.96 7.31 5.74
CA ILE A 27 -9.01 8.32 6.23
C ILE A 27 -8.23 8.89 5.05
N ASP A 28 -8.02 10.20 5.06
CA ASP A 28 -7.16 10.89 4.10
C ASP A 28 -5.72 10.93 4.66
N LEU A 29 -4.78 10.37 3.91
CA LEU A 29 -3.36 10.28 4.28
C LEU A 29 -2.51 11.23 3.43
N GLY A 30 -3.12 12.26 2.83
CA GLY A 30 -2.44 13.23 1.97
C GLY A 30 -2.18 12.69 0.56
N THR A 31 -0.97 12.92 0.04
CA THR A 31 -0.61 12.57 -1.33
C THR A 31 0.76 11.91 -1.41
N ILE A 32 0.99 11.09 -2.43
CA ILE A 32 2.32 10.60 -2.82
C ILE A 32 2.66 11.05 -4.23
N THR A 33 3.95 11.25 -4.49
CA THR A 33 4.46 11.55 -5.84
C THR A 33 5.16 10.34 -6.41
N ILE A 34 4.72 9.90 -7.60
CA ILE A 34 5.34 8.85 -8.41
C ILE A 34 5.92 9.49 -9.67
N SER A 35 7.19 9.29 -9.90
CA SER A 35 8.00 9.89 -10.96
C SER A 35 8.78 8.84 -11.78
N SER A 36 9.05 7.67 -11.21
CA SER A 36 9.79 6.57 -11.84
C SER A 36 8.96 5.78 -12.85
N GLY A 37 7.64 5.89 -12.80
CA GLY A 37 6.71 5.01 -13.52
C GLY A 37 6.44 3.70 -12.79
N THR A 38 6.89 3.56 -11.53
CA THR A 38 6.64 2.40 -10.69
C THR A 38 6.23 2.80 -9.27
N VAL A 39 5.28 2.06 -8.71
CA VAL A 39 5.00 2.06 -7.27
C VAL A 39 5.59 0.78 -6.68
N MET A 40 6.25 0.89 -5.53
CA MET A 40 6.73 -0.24 -4.74
C MET A 40 5.77 -0.50 -3.59
N ALA A 41 5.45 -1.78 -3.35
CA ALA A 41 4.72 -2.24 -2.18
C ALA A 41 5.65 -3.07 -1.30
N CYS A 42 5.83 -2.66 -0.04
CA CYS A 42 6.77 -3.33 0.85
C CYS A 42 6.49 -3.06 2.33
N ASP A 43 7.13 -3.82 3.20
CA ASP A 43 7.44 -3.37 4.56
C ASP A 43 8.59 -2.36 4.51
N PRO A 44 8.35 -1.08 4.85
CA PRO A 44 9.36 -0.04 4.71
C PRO A 44 10.49 -0.14 5.74
N PHE A 45 10.34 -0.97 6.78
CA PHE A 45 11.36 -1.15 7.81
C PHE A 45 12.25 -2.37 7.56
N MET A 46 11.83 -3.26 6.66
CA MET A 46 12.54 -4.52 6.38
C MET A 46 12.95 -4.66 4.91
N PHE A 47 12.16 -4.12 3.97
CA PHE A 47 12.28 -4.42 2.53
C PHE A 47 12.23 -3.18 1.63
N LEU A 48 12.60 -2.00 2.15
CA LEU A 48 12.53 -0.73 1.40
C LEU A 48 13.42 -0.69 0.13
N ASP A 49 14.45 -1.54 0.04
CA ASP A 49 15.35 -1.66 -1.12
C ASP A 49 15.06 -2.84 -2.05
N GLY A 50 14.10 -3.69 -1.68
CA GLY A 50 13.87 -4.97 -2.34
C GLY A 50 12.40 -5.36 -2.51
N GLY A 51 11.47 -4.45 -2.21
CA GLY A 51 10.03 -4.66 -2.41
C GLY A 51 9.65 -4.88 -3.87
N GLU A 52 8.50 -5.50 -4.09
CA GLU A 52 7.96 -5.67 -5.45
C GLU A 52 7.56 -4.32 -6.04
N GLU A 53 7.95 -4.08 -7.29
CA GLU A 53 7.60 -2.86 -8.05
C GLU A 53 6.54 -3.17 -9.10
N TYR A 54 5.61 -2.24 -9.31
CA TYR A 54 4.49 -2.37 -10.24
C TYR A 54 4.40 -1.14 -11.13
N ALA A 55 4.10 -1.35 -12.42
CA ALA A 55 3.96 -0.26 -13.37
C ALA A 55 2.82 0.68 -12.94
N PHE A 56 3.11 1.98 -12.85
CA PHE A 56 2.20 2.99 -12.31
C PHE A 56 2.36 4.32 -13.07
N PRO A 57 1.28 5.12 -13.26
CA PRO A 57 1.41 6.40 -13.93
C PRO A 57 2.24 7.39 -13.10
N ASN A 58 2.98 8.26 -13.80
CA ASN A 58 3.64 9.40 -13.17
C ASN A 58 2.62 10.47 -12.75
N GLY A 59 2.80 11.05 -11.57
CA GLY A 59 1.96 12.11 -11.03
C GLY A 59 2.01 12.20 -9.51
N THR A 60 1.18 13.08 -8.97
CA THR A 60 0.94 13.20 -7.52
C THR A 60 -0.50 12.80 -7.26
N PHE A 61 -0.69 11.83 -6.37
CA PHE A 61 -1.96 11.12 -6.21
C PHE A 61 -2.42 11.14 -4.76
N PRO A 62 -3.71 11.34 -4.49
CA PRO A 62 -4.27 11.19 -3.14
C PRO A 62 -4.05 9.78 -2.60
N VAL A 63 -3.76 9.68 -1.30
CA VAL A 63 -3.64 8.43 -0.57
C VAL A 63 -4.69 8.36 0.51
N LYS A 64 -5.31 7.20 0.66
CA LYS A 64 -6.35 6.95 1.65
C LYS A 64 -6.20 5.60 2.31
N ILE A 65 -6.61 5.51 3.56
CA ILE A 65 -6.78 4.24 4.28
C ILE A 65 -8.26 3.97 4.43
N THR A 66 -8.68 2.73 4.19
CA THR A 66 -10.02 2.25 4.59
C THR A 66 -9.83 1.37 5.82
N GLU A 67 -10.53 1.65 6.91
CA GLU A 67 -10.33 1.01 8.22
C GLU A 67 -11.61 0.35 8.74
N VAL A 68 -11.45 -0.78 9.45
CA VAL A 68 -12.47 -1.39 10.31
C VAL A 68 -11.98 -1.24 11.75
N GLY A 69 -12.63 -0.38 12.54
CA GLY A 69 -12.13 -0.07 13.88
C GLY A 69 -10.78 0.63 13.84
N LEU A 70 -9.71 -0.07 14.22
CA LEU A 70 -8.31 0.41 14.12
C LEU A 70 -7.48 -0.40 13.11
N ASP A 71 -8.09 -1.39 12.45
CA ASP A 71 -7.39 -2.25 11.50
C ASP A 71 -7.53 -1.67 10.09
N ALA A 72 -6.39 -1.42 9.44
CA ALA A 72 -6.38 -1.04 8.04
C ALA A 72 -6.88 -2.21 7.20
N ALA A 73 -7.97 -1.99 6.45
CA ALA A 73 -8.49 -2.93 5.46
C ALA A 73 -7.87 -2.69 4.08
N TYR A 74 -7.62 -1.43 3.72
CA TYR A 74 -6.94 -1.07 2.48
C TYR A 74 -6.04 0.15 2.65
N LEU A 75 -4.85 0.13 2.04
CA LEU A 75 -4.05 1.33 1.76
C LEU A 75 -4.15 1.63 0.25
N SER A 76 -4.67 2.81 -0.10
CA SER A 76 -5.12 3.12 -1.47
C SER A 76 -4.45 4.35 -2.05
N VAL A 77 -4.02 4.27 -3.32
CA VAL A 77 -3.57 5.44 -4.12
C VAL A 77 -4.55 5.66 -5.25
N ILE A 78 -5.09 6.88 -5.35
CA ILE A 78 -6.18 7.21 -6.27
C ILE A 78 -5.62 7.91 -7.50
N VAL A 79 -5.74 7.28 -8.67
CA VAL A 79 -5.24 7.82 -9.95
C VAL A 79 -6.25 8.77 -10.57
N ARG A 80 -7.55 8.48 -10.44
CA ARG A 80 -8.64 9.30 -10.99
C ARG A 80 -9.92 9.13 -10.19
N ASP A 81 -10.79 10.12 -10.30
CA ASP A 81 -12.14 10.11 -9.71
C ASP A 81 -13.15 9.56 -10.71
N GLU A 82 -13.14 8.23 -10.90
CA GLU A 82 -14.05 7.54 -11.83
C GLU A 82 -14.57 6.23 -11.23
N PRO A 83 -15.74 5.74 -11.66
CA PRO A 83 -16.29 4.48 -11.18
C PRO A 83 -15.40 3.28 -11.52
N VAL A 84 -15.13 2.44 -10.52
CA VAL A 84 -14.47 1.14 -10.69
C VAL A 84 -15.47 0.09 -11.13
N VAL A 85 -15.09 -0.75 -12.09
CA VAL A 85 -15.91 -1.88 -12.56
C VAL A 85 -15.21 -3.23 -12.52
N SER A 86 -13.89 -3.26 -12.35
CA SER A 86 -13.12 -4.49 -12.21
C SER A 86 -11.87 -4.28 -11.37
N TYR A 87 -11.44 -5.38 -10.74
CA TYR A 87 -10.21 -5.46 -9.97
C TYR A 87 -9.34 -6.61 -10.46
N GLU A 88 -8.02 -6.41 -10.46
CA GLU A 88 -7.02 -7.41 -10.82
C GLU A 88 -5.84 -7.31 -9.88
N VAL A 89 -5.28 -8.45 -9.45
CA VAL A 89 -4.02 -8.43 -8.69
C VAL A 89 -2.92 -7.89 -9.61
N ALA A 90 -2.21 -6.88 -9.13
CA ALA A 90 -1.14 -6.23 -9.85
C ALA A 90 0.00 -7.22 -10.07
N ARG A 91 0.56 -7.24 -11.28
CA ARG A 91 1.69 -8.07 -11.63
C ARG A 91 2.99 -7.25 -11.48
N PRO A 92 4.01 -7.76 -10.78
CA PRO A 92 5.28 -7.05 -10.64
C PRO A 92 5.96 -6.84 -11.98
N VAL A 93 6.70 -5.73 -12.11
CA VAL A 93 7.52 -5.43 -13.27
C VAL A 93 8.55 -6.54 -13.47
N GLY A 94 8.63 -7.07 -14.68
CA GLY A 94 9.58 -8.13 -15.05
C GLY A 94 9.06 -9.55 -14.88
N VAL A 95 7.88 -9.74 -14.28
CA VAL A 95 7.19 -11.04 -14.25
C VAL A 95 6.43 -11.24 -15.59
N PRO A 96 6.70 -12.32 -16.36
CA PRO A 96 5.99 -12.60 -17.61
C PRO A 96 4.49 -12.82 -17.41
N ASP A 97 3.68 -12.52 -18.43
CA ASP A 97 2.21 -12.69 -18.39
C ASP A 97 1.78 -14.15 -18.15
N ASP A 98 2.57 -15.10 -18.65
CA ASP A 98 2.33 -16.54 -18.52
C ASP A 98 2.97 -17.16 -17.27
N ALA A 99 3.58 -16.34 -16.40
CA ALA A 99 4.10 -16.82 -15.13
C ALA A 99 2.95 -17.38 -14.26
N PRO A 100 3.17 -18.55 -13.62
CA PRO A 100 2.18 -19.11 -12.71
C PRO A 100 1.92 -18.18 -11.53
N TRP A 101 0.76 -18.34 -10.91
CA TRP A 101 0.48 -17.71 -9.62
C TRP A 101 1.55 -18.15 -8.59
N PRO A 102 2.02 -17.26 -7.69
CA PRO A 102 3.04 -17.65 -6.74
C PRO A 102 2.51 -18.68 -5.75
N GLU A 103 3.34 -19.67 -5.39
CA GLU A 103 2.99 -20.69 -4.41
C GLU A 103 2.94 -20.12 -2.98
N ASP A 104 3.70 -19.06 -2.72
CA ASP A 104 3.90 -18.46 -1.39
C ASP A 104 2.94 -17.29 -1.10
N GLY A 105 1.89 -17.10 -1.91
CA GLY A 105 0.88 -16.06 -1.73
C GLY A 105 0.71 -15.14 -2.94
N PRO A 106 -0.21 -14.16 -2.90
CA PRO A 106 -0.38 -13.21 -3.99
C PRO A 106 0.85 -12.31 -4.16
N TRP A 107 1.06 -11.75 -5.36
CA TRP A 107 1.98 -10.62 -5.55
C TRP A 107 1.52 -9.42 -4.74
N GLY A 108 2.44 -8.76 -4.06
CA GLY A 108 2.12 -7.61 -3.23
C GLY A 108 3.24 -7.19 -2.29
N ALA A 109 2.84 -6.67 -1.12
CA ALA A 109 3.78 -6.31 -0.07
C ALA A 109 4.05 -7.51 0.84
N THR A 110 5.29 -7.97 0.88
CA THR A 110 5.78 -8.85 1.96
C THR A 110 5.99 -8.02 3.23
N VAL A 111 5.50 -8.52 4.36
CA VAL A 111 5.49 -7.85 5.67
C VAL A 111 6.11 -8.73 6.74
N ASP A 112 6.97 -8.14 7.58
CA ASP A 112 7.63 -8.83 8.70
C ASP A 112 7.45 -8.09 10.03
N CYS A 113 7.33 -6.75 10.01
CA CYS A 113 7.15 -5.95 11.23
C CYS A 113 5.73 -5.38 11.39
N THR A 114 4.71 -6.00 10.76
CA THR A 114 3.29 -5.57 10.76
C THR A 114 3.06 -4.19 10.14
N LYS A 115 3.95 -3.76 9.25
CA LYS A 115 3.88 -2.47 8.56
C LYS A 115 3.90 -2.71 7.06
N ALA A 116 3.10 -1.95 6.34
CA ALA A 116 3.15 -1.94 4.90
C ALA A 116 3.07 -0.53 4.36
N GLY A 117 3.70 -0.29 3.22
CA GLY A 117 3.70 1.00 2.58
C GLY A 117 3.75 0.97 1.07
N LEU A 118 3.44 2.12 0.50
CA LEU A 118 3.47 2.43 -0.94
C LEU A 118 4.35 3.65 -1.17
N VAL A 119 5.28 3.54 -2.12
CA VAL A 119 6.29 4.55 -2.42
C VAL A 119 6.69 4.51 -3.89
N ASP A 120 7.26 5.59 -4.43
CA ASP A 120 7.97 5.55 -5.71
C ASP A 120 9.17 4.59 -5.63
N GLY A 121 9.23 3.61 -6.55
CA GLY A 121 10.22 2.55 -6.49
C GLY A 121 11.66 3.02 -6.69
N GLU A 122 11.90 4.02 -7.55
CA GLU A 122 13.24 4.55 -7.76
C GLU A 122 13.67 5.45 -6.59
N ALA A 123 12.76 6.28 -6.06
CA ALA A 123 13.02 7.13 -4.92
C ALA A 123 13.38 6.30 -3.67
N ALA A 124 12.65 5.20 -3.41
CA ALA A 124 12.95 4.28 -2.31
C ALA A 124 14.33 3.66 -2.45
N ARG A 125 14.66 3.11 -3.62
CA ARG A 125 15.99 2.52 -3.90
C ARG A 125 17.11 3.55 -3.80
N ALA A 126 16.91 4.75 -4.34
CA ALA A 126 17.90 5.83 -4.29
C ALA A 126 18.14 6.32 -2.86
N PHE A 127 17.07 6.43 -2.06
CA PHE A 127 17.16 6.75 -0.64
C PHE A 127 17.93 5.68 0.12
N TYR A 128 17.59 4.39 -0.07
CA TYR A 128 18.22 3.31 0.68
C TYR A 128 19.73 3.14 0.39
N GLN A 129 20.21 3.64 -0.75
CA GLN A 129 21.65 3.67 -1.07
C GLN A 129 22.43 4.75 -0.31
N GLN A 130 21.76 5.67 0.40
CA GLN A 130 22.41 6.69 1.21
C GLN A 130 22.96 6.09 2.51
N GLU A 131 24.15 6.53 2.95
CA GLU A 131 24.76 6.05 4.20
C GLU A 131 23.86 6.32 5.43
N SER A 132 23.07 7.38 5.40
CA SER A 132 22.16 7.77 6.48
C SER A 132 20.80 7.07 6.43
N ALA A 133 20.50 6.26 5.42
CA ALA A 133 19.15 5.72 5.23
C ALA A 133 18.70 4.86 6.43
N HIS A 134 19.59 3.97 6.88
CA HIS A 134 19.34 3.13 8.05
C HIS A 134 19.03 3.98 9.30
N ASP A 135 19.86 4.99 9.60
CA ASP A 135 19.67 5.82 10.79
C ASP A 135 18.41 6.70 10.73
N ILE A 136 17.90 6.99 9.53
CA ILE A 136 16.64 7.73 9.35
C ILE A 136 15.43 6.82 9.56
N VAL A 137 15.48 5.59 9.04
CA VAL A 137 14.40 4.62 9.17
C VAL A 137 14.37 4.05 10.59
N TRP A 138 15.55 3.67 11.09
CA TRP A 138 15.81 3.00 12.36
C TRP A 138 17.00 3.63 13.09
N PRO A 139 16.82 4.80 13.72
CA PRO A 139 17.90 5.46 14.45
C PRO A 139 18.37 4.62 15.63
N GLU A 140 19.67 4.68 15.90
CA GLU A 140 20.20 4.27 17.21
C GLU A 140 19.77 5.27 18.30
N ASP A 141 19.67 4.78 19.55
CA ASP A 141 19.47 5.59 20.76
C ASP A 141 18.21 6.50 20.79
N ASP A 142 17.08 6.02 20.25
CA ASP A 142 15.77 6.72 20.27
C ASP A 142 15.81 8.13 19.64
N ALA A 143 16.64 8.34 18.62
CA ALA A 143 16.87 9.66 18.03
C ALA A 143 15.71 10.22 17.16
N GLY A 144 14.56 9.52 17.10
CA GLY A 144 13.38 9.94 16.35
C GLY A 144 13.50 9.63 14.86
N GLY A 145 13.02 8.44 14.46
CA GLY A 145 13.07 7.94 13.09
C GLY A 145 11.70 7.66 12.51
N TRP A 146 11.65 7.07 11.31
CA TRP A 146 10.37 6.67 10.71
C TRP A 146 9.59 5.70 11.59
N ILE A 147 10.28 4.83 12.32
CA ILE A 147 9.67 3.89 13.25
C ILE A 147 8.96 4.59 14.42
N ASP A 148 9.47 5.75 14.84
CA ASP A 148 8.83 6.55 15.89
C ASP A 148 7.70 7.42 15.30
N ILE A 149 7.90 7.94 14.09
CA ILE A 149 6.94 8.83 13.40
C ILE A 149 5.61 8.14 13.13
N ILE A 150 5.61 6.85 12.77
CA ILE A 150 4.36 6.13 12.49
C ILE A 150 3.45 6.00 13.71
N ASP A 151 4.03 5.98 14.91
CA ASP A 151 3.28 5.92 16.16
C ASP A 151 3.17 7.29 16.86
N ASP A 152 3.61 8.38 16.21
CA ASP A 152 3.45 9.75 16.73
C ASP A 152 2.05 10.30 16.46
N GLU A 153 1.28 10.49 17.53
CA GLU A 153 -0.06 11.09 17.49
C GLU A 153 -0.10 12.52 16.93
N ASN A 154 1.05 13.22 16.87
CA ASN A 154 1.16 14.58 16.35
C ASN A 154 1.57 14.64 14.88
N HIS A 155 1.95 13.52 14.25
CA HIS A 155 2.25 13.45 12.83
C HIS A 155 0.97 13.31 12.00
N TYR A 156 0.20 12.25 12.27
CA TYR A 156 -1.14 12.00 11.72
C TYR A 156 -2.04 11.39 12.78
N ARG A 157 -1.90 10.08 12.96
CA ARG A 157 -2.58 9.19 13.89
C ARG A 157 -1.64 8.01 14.14
N VAL A 158 -1.76 7.40 15.32
CA VAL A 158 -0.97 6.21 15.66
C VAL A 158 -1.23 5.12 14.62
N GLY A 159 -0.17 4.57 14.05
CA GLY A 159 -0.20 3.51 13.05
C GLY A 159 -0.34 3.98 11.60
N GLU A 160 -0.29 5.29 11.35
CA GLU A 160 -0.47 5.89 10.02
C GLU A 160 0.60 6.96 9.76
N ALA A 161 1.26 6.92 8.60
CA ALA A 161 2.22 7.96 8.23
C ALA A 161 2.25 8.24 6.74
N ASN A 162 2.47 9.50 6.39
CA ASN A 162 2.97 9.89 5.07
C ASN A 162 4.25 10.70 5.27
N ILE A 163 5.38 10.12 4.87
CA ILE A 163 6.72 10.64 5.20
C ILE A 163 7.46 10.99 3.91
N PRO A 164 7.98 12.23 3.76
CA PRO A 164 8.81 12.58 2.61
C PRO A 164 10.06 11.70 2.51
N ILE A 165 10.44 11.31 1.30
CA ILE A 165 11.70 10.60 1.02
C ILE A 165 12.85 11.62 1.06
N PRO A 166 13.81 11.49 2.01
CA PRO A 166 14.90 12.45 2.15
C PRO A 166 15.79 12.50 0.92
N GLY A 167 16.00 13.71 0.41
CA GLY A 167 16.88 13.96 -0.73
C GLY A 167 16.28 13.63 -2.09
N ASP A 168 15.02 13.19 -2.16
CA ASP A 168 14.35 13.00 -3.45
C ASP A 168 14.04 14.35 -4.13
N PRO A 169 14.52 14.58 -5.37
CA PRO A 169 14.33 15.86 -6.06
C PRO A 169 12.90 16.11 -6.55
N ASN A 170 12.07 15.06 -6.64
CA ASN A 170 10.70 15.13 -7.12
C ASN A 170 9.69 15.28 -5.98
N GLY A 171 10.15 15.24 -4.72
CA GLY A 171 9.29 15.31 -3.55
C GLY A 171 8.46 14.03 -3.35
N ALA A 172 9.03 12.87 -3.66
CA ALA A 172 8.45 11.58 -3.32
C ALA A 172 8.20 11.47 -1.81
N SER A 173 7.18 10.71 -1.46
CA SER A 173 6.87 10.33 -0.09
C SER A 173 6.45 8.87 -0.04
N ILE A 174 6.55 8.28 1.15
CA ILE A 174 6.05 6.95 1.44
C ILE A 174 4.81 7.06 2.32
N ALA A 175 3.75 6.39 1.90
CA ALA A 175 2.57 6.15 2.71
C ALA A 175 2.74 4.82 3.46
N ILE A 176 2.55 4.81 4.77
CA ILE A 176 2.74 3.65 5.64
C ILE A 176 1.51 3.50 6.54
N CYS A 177 1.09 2.27 6.78
CA CYS A 177 0.13 1.94 7.82
C CYS A 177 0.47 0.62 8.53
N HIS A 178 -0.12 0.40 9.70
CA HIS A 178 -0.16 -0.92 10.33
C HIS A 178 -0.98 -1.86 9.45
N SER A 179 -0.43 -3.04 9.15
CA SER A 179 -1.18 -4.06 8.42
C SER A 179 -2.23 -4.69 9.33
N GLY A 180 -3.48 -4.76 8.88
CA GLY A 180 -4.62 -5.15 9.71
C GLY A 180 -4.65 -6.62 10.19
N ASN A 181 -3.79 -7.50 9.66
CA ASN A 181 -3.68 -8.87 10.16
C ASN A 181 -2.21 -9.33 10.27
N SER A 182 -1.99 -10.61 10.64
CA SER A 182 -0.64 -11.17 10.84
C SER A 182 -0.15 -11.97 9.63
N LEU A 183 -0.67 -11.67 8.42
CA LEU A 183 -0.22 -12.32 7.19
C LEU A 183 1.14 -11.78 6.77
N THR A 184 1.90 -12.65 6.11
CA THR A 184 3.26 -12.35 5.65
C THR A 184 3.27 -11.62 4.31
N THR A 185 2.18 -11.66 3.54
CA THR A 185 2.08 -11.02 2.22
C THR A 185 0.67 -10.52 1.96
N TYR A 186 0.55 -9.29 1.46
CA TYR A 186 -0.72 -8.65 1.13
C TYR A 186 -0.81 -8.29 -0.35
N PRO A 187 -1.87 -8.68 -1.06
CA PRO A 187 -2.01 -8.43 -2.49
C PRO A 187 -2.07 -6.93 -2.80
N LEU A 188 -1.29 -6.50 -3.81
CA LEU A 188 -1.54 -5.22 -4.46
C LEU A 188 -2.57 -5.43 -5.57
N VAL A 189 -3.63 -4.64 -5.58
CA VAL A 189 -4.75 -4.77 -6.51
C VAL A 189 -4.96 -3.49 -7.28
N TYR A 190 -5.07 -3.60 -8.60
CA TYR A 190 -5.44 -2.52 -9.50
C TYR A 190 -6.94 -2.52 -9.76
N ALA A 191 -7.53 -1.33 -9.68
CA ALA A 191 -8.92 -1.04 -9.97
C ALA A 191 -9.02 -0.36 -11.34
N TYR A 192 -9.96 -0.78 -12.18
CA TYR A 192 -10.13 -0.24 -13.54
C TYR A 192 -11.55 0.27 -13.80
N ASN A 193 -11.63 1.28 -14.66
CA ASN A 193 -12.90 1.80 -15.19
C ASN A 193 -13.39 0.96 -16.38
N THR A 194 -14.55 1.33 -16.95
CA THR A 194 -15.12 0.65 -18.14
C THR A 194 -14.27 0.77 -19.40
N ALA A 195 -13.31 1.72 -19.45
CA ALA A 195 -12.38 1.89 -20.56
C ALA A 195 -11.10 1.07 -20.39
N GLY A 196 -10.95 0.31 -19.29
CA GLY A 196 -9.75 -0.46 -18.98
C GLY A 196 -8.59 0.39 -18.46
N GLU A 197 -8.87 1.59 -17.96
CA GLU A 197 -7.86 2.51 -17.48
C GLU A 197 -7.77 2.47 -15.94
N LEU A 198 -6.54 2.56 -15.42
CA LEU A 198 -6.24 2.43 -13.99
C LEU A 198 -6.89 3.55 -13.17
N VAL A 199 -7.80 3.19 -12.27
CA VAL A 199 -8.52 4.11 -11.38
C VAL A 199 -7.81 4.32 -10.06
N ALA A 200 -7.32 3.24 -9.47
CA ALA A 200 -6.62 3.24 -8.19
C ALA A 200 -5.79 1.98 -8.04
N CYS A 201 -4.82 2.01 -7.13
CA CYS A 201 -4.25 0.78 -6.56
C CYS A 201 -4.60 0.68 -5.08
N HIS A 202 -4.74 -0.56 -4.61
CA HIS A 202 -5.08 -0.88 -3.23
C HIS A 202 -4.16 -1.99 -2.75
N LEU A 203 -3.43 -1.76 -1.68
CA LEU A 203 -2.90 -2.86 -0.89
C LEU A 203 -4.03 -3.38 -0.01
N ASP A 204 -4.49 -4.61 -0.27
CA ASP A 204 -5.62 -5.23 0.44
C ASP A 204 -5.10 -6.05 1.61
N PHE A 205 -5.49 -5.65 2.82
CA PHE A 205 -5.09 -6.33 4.05
C PHE A 205 -5.97 -7.53 4.41
N MET A 206 -6.92 -7.91 3.55
CA MET A 206 -7.84 -9.04 3.75
C MET A 206 -8.60 -8.97 5.08
N VAL A 207 -8.98 -7.75 5.49
CA VAL A 207 -9.86 -7.52 6.65
C VAL A 207 -11.33 -7.55 6.23
N VAL A 208 -11.61 -7.11 5.00
CA VAL A 208 -12.95 -7.14 4.39
C VAL A 208 -12.86 -7.71 2.97
N GLY A 209 -13.91 -8.39 2.53
CA GLY A 209 -13.94 -9.03 1.22
C GLY A 209 -14.85 -10.26 1.16
N ASN A 210 -14.79 -10.98 0.04
CA ASN A 210 -15.46 -12.26 -0.19
C ASN A 210 -14.47 -13.29 -0.74
N GLU A 211 -13.44 -13.69 0.03
CA GLU A 211 -12.47 -14.72 -0.38
C GLU A 211 -11.90 -14.47 -1.79
N GLN A 212 -11.73 -13.20 -2.19
CA GLN A 212 -11.45 -12.80 -3.58
C GLN A 212 -10.12 -13.36 -4.16
N TYR A 213 -9.27 -13.92 -3.31
CA TYR A 213 -7.97 -14.48 -3.66
C TYR A 213 -7.92 -16.01 -3.59
N GLU A 214 -9.01 -16.67 -3.16
CA GLU A 214 -9.11 -18.11 -3.21
C GLU A 214 -9.41 -18.57 -4.64
N THR A 215 -8.59 -19.50 -5.14
CA THR A 215 -8.72 -20.12 -6.47
C THR A 215 -9.50 -21.42 -6.44
#